data_AF-A0A2U8P149-F1
#
_entry.id   AF-A0A2U8P149-F1
#
_cell.length_a   1.000
_cell.length_b   1.000
_cell.length_c   1.000
_cell.angle_alpha   90.00
_cell.angle_beta   90.00
_cell.angle_gamma   90.00
#
_symmetry.space_group_name_H-M   'P 1'
#
loop_
_entity.id
_entity.type
_entity.pdbx_description
1 polymer ?
#
loop_
_entity_poly.entity_id
_entity_poly.type
_entity_poly.pdbx_seq_one_letter_code
_entity_poly.pdbx_strand_id
1 'polypeptide(L)'
;MTHAAAEHYRQIFDRRTPEQLRTLSHLKRFMERLVGDEEFRRALAEAIATPRAVTERYGINVDPMEVLPLWRGGYQQYRFKPESAPWPLAVMWDEYLREMMRHRDLLRDEGEMSTINPRFHAWRERQIRRCNDQLGVSAASLTHPIIAFELSEGCSVGCWFCGLSADRFTGYYDIAKSMQRFGGAWLVSRAKCLVLQSARASATGPQILWTTHTTIAFCSTTIRLRARYRKQQPQPHSRIRHSPGTCSGSSIYIARRRIVSPC
;
A
#
# COMPACT_ATOMS: atom_id res chain seq x y z
N MET A 1 -21.45 -17.27 5.92
CA MET A 1 -20.51 -17.54 4.82
C MET A 1 -19.10 -17.42 5.40
N THR A 2 -18.27 -18.47 5.27
CA THR A 2 -16.85 -18.36 5.61
C THR A 2 -16.17 -17.55 4.52
N HIS A 3 -15.49 -16.47 4.92
CA HIS A 3 -14.69 -15.65 4.01
C HIS A 3 -13.37 -16.37 3.76
N ALA A 4 -13.15 -16.86 2.54
CA ALA A 4 -11.97 -17.62 2.13
C ALA A 4 -10.66 -16.89 2.46
N ALA A 5 -10.60 -15.57 2.32
CA ALA A 5 -9.46 -14.75 2.68
C ALA A 5 -9.22 -14.76 4.19
N ALA A 6 -10.27 -14.63 5.01
CA ALA A 6 -10.15 -14.63 6.47
C ALA A 6 -9.74 -16.00 7.03
N GLU A 7 -10.22 -17.08 6.41
CA GLU A 7 -9.82 -18.45 6.74
C GLU A 7 -8.37 -18.72 6.33
N HIS A 8 -8.01 -18.39 5.07
CA HIS A 8 -6.64 -18.51 4.59
C HIS A 8 -5.66 -17.73 5.47
N TYR A 9 -6.01 -16.51 5.90
CA TYR A 9 -5.17 -15.72 6.80
C TYR A 9 -4.93 -16.41 8.15
N ARG A 10 -5.98 -16.97 8.76
CA ARG A 10 -5.86 -17.71 10.02
C ARG A 10 -4.98 -18.94 9.86
N GLN A 11 -5.19 -19.71 8.78
CA GLN A 11 -4.41 -20.91 8.48
C GLN A 11 -2.90 -20.64 8.34
N ILE A 12 -2.49 -19.46 7.87
CA ILE A 12 -1.06 -19.07 7.83
C ILE A 12 -0.45 -19.20 9.24
N PHE A 13 -1.16 -18.79 10.29
CA PHE A 13 -0.62 -18.81 11.65
C PHE A 13 -0.94 -20.11 12.38
N ASP A 14 -2.16 -20.65 12.22
CA ASP A 14 -2.63 -21.83 12.96
C ASP A 14 -1.80 -23.09 12.65
N ARG A 15 -1.21 -23.18 11.46
CA ARG A 15 -0.36 -24.31 11.06
C ARG A 15 1.06 -24.28 11.62
N ARG A 16 1.43 -23.23 12.36
CA ARG A 16 2.78 -23.01 12.86
C ARG A 16 2.84 -23.19 14.37
N THR A 17 3.93 -23.78 14.86
CA THR A 17 4.15 -23.88 16.31
C THR A 17 4.46 -22.51 16.90
N PRO A 18 4.29 -22.32 18.23
CA PRO A 18 4.68 -21.07 18.90
C PRO A 18 6.14 -20.66 18.64
N GLU A 19 7.06 -21.62 18.55
CA GLU A 19 8.48 -21.39 18.26
C GLU A 19 8.67 -20.90 16.82
N GLN A 20 7.98 -21.51 15.85
CA GLN A 20 8.01 -21.06 14.46
C GLN A 20 7.44 -19.65 14.31
N LEU A 21 6.36 -19.34 15.01
CA LEU A 21 5.77 -17.98 15.04
C LEU A 21 6.74 -16.97 15.66
N ARG A 22 7.43 -17.34 16.73
CA ARG A 22 8.46 -16.51 17.36
C ARG A 22 9.61 -16.23 16.40
N THR A 23 10.15 -17.26 15.75
CA THR A 23 11.21 -17.13 14.74
C THR A 23 10.75 -16.25 13.58
N LEU A 24 9.57 -16.51 13.02
CA LEU A 24 9.00 -15.70 11.94
C LEU A 24 8.81 -14.23 12.35
N SER A 25 8.43 -13.96 13.60
CA SER A 25 8.32 -12.59 14.12
C SER A 25 9.66 -11.87 14.15
N HIS A 26 10.75 -12.55 14.52
CA HIS A 26 12.09 -11.97 14.50
C HIS A 26 12.61 -11.81 13.06
N LEU A 27 12.33 -12.76 12.16
CA LEU A 27 12.63 -12.62 10.73
C LEU A 27 11.90 -11.42 10.13
N LYS A 28 10.61 -11.24 10.47
CA LYS A 28 9.84 -10.07 10.03
C LYS A 28 10.48 -8.77 10.51
N ARG A 29 10.84 -8.68 11.80
CA ARG A 29 11.53 -7.50 12.35
C ARG A 29 12.86 -7.22 11.65
N PHE A 30 13.64 -8.27 11.37
CA PHE A 30 14.88 -8.17 10.60
C PHE A 30 14.63 -7.57 9.22
N MET A 31 13.64 -8.08 8.47
CA MET A 31 13.32 -7.61 7.13
C MET A 31 12.76 -6.18 7.11
N GLU A 32 11.93 -5.82 8.10
CA GLU A 32 11.41 -4.46 8.24
C GLU A 32 12.52 -3.45 8.51
N ARG A 33 13.50 -3.79 9.36
CA ARG A 33 14.69 -2.96 9.59
C ARG A 33 15.58 -2.91 8.36
N LEU A 34 15.86 -4.04 7.72
CA LEU A 34 16.69 -4.08 6.51
C LEU A 34 16.16 -3.16 5.40
N VAL A 35 14.85 -3.13 5.22
CA VAL A 35 14.18 -2.30 4.21
C VAL A 35 14.03 -0.85 4.68
N GLY A 36 13.60 -0.62 5.91
CA GLY A 36 13.17 0.69 6.40
C GLY A 36 14.22 1.49 7.19
N ASP A 37 15.29 0.88 7.67
CA ASP A 37 16.30 1.48 8.53
C ASP A 37 17.68 1.49 7.84
N GLU A 38 18.10 2.67 7.41
CA GLU A 38 19.37 2.87 6.71
C GLU A 38 20.58 2.63 7.62
N GLU A 39 20.51 3.01 8.90
CA GLU A 39 21.60 2.80 9.86
C GLU A 39 21.80 1.30 10.08
N PHE A 40 20.71 0.56 10.28
CA PHE A 40 20.75 -0.89 10.42
C PHE A 40 21.38 -1.56 9.19
N ARG A 41 20.95 -1.17 7.98
CA ARG A 41 21.47 -1.74 6.73
C ARG A 41 22.96 -1.44 6.54
N ARG A 42 23.41 -0.22 6.87
CA ARG A 42 24.82 0.18 6.79
C ARG A 42 25.66 -0.60 7.81
N ALA A 43 25.22 -0.66 9.07
CA ALA A 43 25.92 -1.41 10.12
C ALA A 43 26.06 -2.89 9.75
N LEU A 44 25.03 -3.50 9.18
CA LEU A 44 25.06 -4.89 8.73
C LEU A 44 26.03 -5.09 7.54
N ALA A 45 26.15 -4.11 6.65
CA ALA A 45 27.10 -4.13 5.54
C ALA A 45 28.56 -3.94 5.97
N GLU A 46 28.80 -3.20 7.05
CA GLU A 46 30.14 -2.94 7.62
C GLU A 46 30.61 -4.10 8.52
N ALA A 47 29.71 -4.67 9.32
CA ALA A 47 30.01 -5.74 10.26
C ALA A 47 29.99 -7.14 9.63
N ILE A 48 30.62 -7.33 8.46
CA ILE A 48 30.58 -8.60 7.71
C ILE A 48 31.14 -9.77 8.53
N ALA A 49 32.16 -9.54 9.34
CA ALA A 49 32.79 -10.57 10.16
C ALA A 49 31.95 -10.94 11.40
N THR A 50 31.13 -10.02 11.89
CA THR A 50 30.36 -10.17 13.15
C THR A 50 28.93 -9.59 13.02
N PRO A 51 28.15 -10.00 12.01
CA PRO A 51 26.87 -9.34 11.72
C PRO A 51 25.83 -9.58 12.81
N ARG A 52 26.00 -10.63 13.62
CA ARG A 52 25.17 -10.93 14.80
C ARG A 52 25.16 -9.82 15.84
N ALA A 53 26.29 -9.13 16.05
CA ALA A 53 26.34 -8.00 16.98
C ALA A 53 25.38 -6.87 16.57
N VAL A 54 25.13 -6.72 15.27
CA VAL A 54 24.16 -5.76 14.75
C VAL A 54 22.75 -6.16 15.11
N THR A 55 22.33 -7.42 14.89
CA THR A 55 20.95 -7.84 15.22
C THR A 55 20.68 -7.85 16.72
N GLU A 56 21.67 -8.19 17.54
CA GLU A 56 21.59 -8.16 19.01
C GLU A 56 21.34 -6.75 19.56
N ARG A 57 21.99 -5.71 19.00
CA ARG A 57 21.73 -4.30 19.36
C ARG A 57 20.27 -3.89 19.24
N TYR A 58 19.50 -4.54 18.36
CA TYR A 58 18.09 -4.27 18.11
C TYR A 58 17.14 -5.31 18.74
N GLY A 59 17.65 -6.25 19.55
CA GLY A 59 16.86 -7.31 20.15
C GLY A 59 16.24 -8.27 19.12
N ILE A 60 16.91 -8.46 17.98
CA ILE A 60 16.47 -9.36 16.91
C ILE A 60 17.22 -10.69 17.06
N ASN A 61 16.48 -11.74 17.42
CA ASN A 61 17.01 -13.09 17.56
C ASN A 61 17.03 -13.83 16.20
N VAL A 62 17.82 -13.31 15.26
CA VAL A 62 18.14 -13.93 13.97
C VAL A 62 19.62 -13.72 13.74
N ASP A 63 20.34 -14.80 13.45
CA ASP A 63 21.72 -14.69 12.98
C ASP A 63 21.71 -14.31 11.49
N PRO A 64 22.30 -13.16 11.09
CA PRO A 64 22.36 -12.78 9.69
C PRO A 64 23.05 -13.81 8.78
N MET A 65 23.92 -14.66 9.32
CA MET A 65 24.57 -15.74 8.57
C MET A 65 23.60 -16.85 8.17
N GLU A 66 22.51 -17.05 8.93
CA GLU A 66 21.46 -18.03 8.62
C GLU A 66 20.45 -17.53 7.58
N VAL A 67 20.50 -16.24 7.25
CA VAL A 67 19.58 -15.57 6.31
C VAL A 67 20.31 -14.82 5.19
N LEU A 68 21.54 -15.23 4.85
CA LEU A 68 22.35 -14.59 3.80
C LEU A 68 21.57 -14.30 2.50
N PRO A 69 20.73 -15.21 1.97
CA PRO A 69 19.97 -14.93 0.75
C PRO A 69 19.02 -13.73 0.85
N LEU A 70 18.60 -13.35 2.06
CA LEU A 70 17.66 -12.24 2.27
C LEU A 70 18.32 -10.86 2.20
N TRP A 71 19.63 -10.74 2.47
CA TRP A 71 20.28 -9.43 2.63
C TRP A 71 21.64 -9.27 1.93
N ARG A 72 22.33 -10.36 1.55
CA ARG A 72 23.58 -10.29 0.77
C ARG A 72 23.30 -10.47 -0.71
N GLY A 73 23.65 -9.48 -1.52
CA GLY A 73 23.45 -9.51 -2.98
C GLY A 73 24.00 -10.77 -3.64
N GLY A 74 25.22 -11.20 -3.25
CA GLY A 74 25.87 -12.41 -3.77
C GLY A 74 25.27 -13.74 -3.28
N TYR A 75 24.17 -13.74 -2.53
CA TYR A 75 23.42 -14.94 -2.15
C TYR A 75 21.96 -14.88 -2.64
N GLN A 76 21.52 -13.76 -3.22
CA GLN A 76 20.13 -13.61 -3.69
C GLN A 76 19.79 -14.60 -4.80
N GLN A 77 20.79 -15.04 -5.58
CA GLN A 77 20.60 -16.02 -6.65
C GLN A 77 20.15 -17.40 -6.15
N TYR A 78 20.27 -17.69 -4.86
CA TYR A 78 19.82 -18.95 -4.26
C TYR A 78 18.35 -18.92 -3.83
N ARG A 79 17.71 -17.74 -3.72
CA ARG A 79 16.31 -17.66 -3.29
C ARG A 79 15.39 -18.37 -4.26
N PHE A 80 14.36 -19.01 -3.72
CA PHE A 80 13.36 -19.78 -4.46
C PHE A 80 13.92 -20.94 -5.29
N LYS A 81 15.10 -21.46 -4.95
CA LYS A 81 15.71 -22.62 -5.62
C LYS A 81 16.08 -23.71 -4.61
N PRO A 82 16.23 -24.99 -5.01
CA PRO A 82 16.63 -26.06 -4.10
C PRO A 82 17.93 -25.79 -3.33
N GLU A 83 18.85 -25.03 -3.92
CA GLU A 83 20.12 -24.61 -3.32
C GLU A 83 19.95 -23.70 -2.10
N SER A 84 18.73 -23.21 -1.80
CA SER A 84 18.45 -22.48 -0.56
C SER A 84 18.32 -23.38 0.67
N ALA A 85 18.37 -24.71 0.52
CA ALA A 85 18.27 -25.66 1.63
C ALA A 85 19.19 -25.37 2.84
N PRO A 86 20.43 -24.87 2.66
CA PRO A 86 21.30 -24.46 3.77
C PRO A 86 20.79 -23.25 4.58
N TRP A 87 19.82 -22.49 4.07
CA TRP A 87 19.23 -21.31 4.73
C TRP A 87 17.73 -21.52 4.99
N PRO A 88 17.36 -22.43 5.91
CA PRO A 88 15.97 -22.76 6.19
C PRO A 88 15.14 -21.56 6.67
N LEU A 89 15.77 -20.58 7.34
CA LEU A 89 15.10 -19.34 7.74
C LEU A 89 14.75 -18.43 6.55
N ALA A 90 15.59 -18.40 5.51
CA ALA A 90 15.28 -17.69 4.27
C ALA A 90 14.12 -18.38 3.53
N VAL A 91 14.11 -19.72 3.49
CA VAL A 91 13.00 -20.50 2.92
C VAL A 91 11.69 -20.24 3.66
N MET A 92 11.71 -20.28 5.00
CA MET A 92 10.53 -19.99 5.82
C MET A 92 9.96 -18.60 5.54
N TRP A 93 10.83 -17.59 5.38
CA TRP A 93 10.42 -16.23 5.03
C TRP A 93 9.80 -16.15 3.62
N ASP A 94 10.41 -16.83 2.65
CA ASP A 94 9.95 -16.89 1.26
C ASP A 94 8.56 -17.53 1.15
N GLU A 95 8.33 -18.62 1.89
CA GLU A 95 7.04 -19.27 2.01
C GLU A 95 5.99 -18.35 2.63
N TYR A 96 6.32 -17.72 3.76
CA TYR A 96 5.43 -16.75 4.40
C TYR A 96 5.05 -15.60 3.46
N LEU A 97 6.02 -15.02 2.73
CA LEU A 97 5.73 -13.98 1.75
C LEU A 97 4.79 -14.47 0.64
N ARG A 98 4.99 -15.70 0.14
CA ARG A 98 4.11 -16.30 -0.87
C ARG A 98 2.68 -16.46 -0.34
N GLU A 99 2.52 -16.90 0.90
CA GLU A 99 1.22 -17.01 1.54
C GLU A 99 0.52 -15.66 1.72
N MET A 100 1.28 -14.64 2.12
CA MET A 100 0.77 -13.27 2.27
C MET A 100 0.38 -12.66 0.92
N MET A 101 1.14 -12.92 -0.15
CA MET A 101 0.78 -12.51 -1.51
C MET A 101 -0.50 -13.20 -1.98
N ARG A 102 -0.64 -14.51 -1.74
CA ARG A 102 -1.87 -15.24 -2.04
C ARG A 102 -3.06 -14.69 -1.24
N HIS A 103 -2.87 -14.39 0.05
CA HIS A 103 -3.91 -13.79 0.88
C HIS A 103 -4.39 -12.44 0.31
N ARG A 104 -3.45 -11.60 -0.14
CA ARG A 104 -3.75 -10.32 -0.79
C ARG A 104 -4.61 -10.50 -2.05
N ASP A 105 -4.32 -11.51 -2.86
CA ASP A 105 -5.09 -11.78 -4.07
C ASP A 105 -6.51 -12.27 -3.71
N LEU A 106 -6.64 -13.14 -2.70
CA LEU A 106 -7.95 -13.53 -2.16
C LEU A 106 -8.77 -12.35 -1.64
N LEU A 107 -8.15 -11.38 -0.94
CA LEU A 107 -8.84 -10.15 -0.49
C LEU A 107 -9.37 -9.33 -1.68
N ARG A 108 -8.63 -9.31 -2.80
CA ARG A 108 -9.06 -8.62 -4.02
C ARG A 108 -10.25 -9.33 -4.65
N ASP A 109 -10.23 -10.66 -4.68
CA ASP A 109 -11.26 -11.51 -5.28
C ASP A 109 -12.54 -11.53 -4.45
N GLU A 110 -12.44 -11.50 -3.11
CA GLU A 110 -13.61 -11.30 -2.24
C GLU A 110 -14.29 -9.94 -2.44
N GLY A 111 -13.57 -9.00 -3.06
CA GLY A 111 -14.13 -7.73 -3.52
C GLY A 111 -14.98 -7.82 -4.79
N GLU A 112 -15.25 -9.02 -5.29
CA GLU A 112 -16.12 -9.27 -6.44
C GLU A 112 -17.59 -8.92 -6.12
N MET A 113 -18.19 -8.09 -6.97
CA MET A 113 -19.53 -7.53 -6.73
C MET A 113 -20.41 -7.56 -7.98
N SER A 114 -20.02 -8.28 -9.04
CA SER A 114 -20.76 -8.36 -10.30
C SER A 114 -22.19 -8.88 -10.12
N THR A 115 -22.44 -9.76 -9.15
CA THR A 115 -23.76 -10.33 -8.87
C THR A 115 -24.60 -9.47 -7.92
N ILE A 116 -23.96 -8.70 -7.02
CA ILE A 116 -24.64 -7.90 -5.98
C ILE A 116 -24.86 -6.46 -6.46
N ASN A 117 -23.84 -5.83 -7.05
CA ASN A 117 -23.88 -4.48 -7.59
C ASN A 117 -23.00 -4.36 -8.85
N PRO A 118 -23.52 -4.75 -10.03
CA PRO A 118 -22.76 -4.77 -11.28
C PRO A 118 -22.17 -3.40 -11.65
N ARG A 119 -22.87 -2.30 -11.34
CA ARG A 119 -22.42 -0.94 -11.65
C ARG A 119 -21.20 -0.55 -10.81
N PHE A 120 -21.24 -0.84 -9.51
CA PHE A 120 -20.11 -0.62 -8.63
C PHE A 120 -18.92 -1.50 -9.01
N HIS A 121 -19.16 -2.78 -9.29
CA HIS A 121 -18.12 -3.70 -9.74
C HIS A 121 -17.45 -3.20 -11.03
N ALA A 122 -18.21 -2.80 -12.05
CA ALA A 122 -17.67 -2.26 -13.29
C ALA A 122 -16.84 -0.98 -13.07
N TRP A 123 -17.24 -0.14 -12.11
CA TRP A 123 -16.44 1.03 -11.71
C TRP A 123 -15.14 0.62 -11.01
N ARG A 124 -15.19 -0.34 -10.07
CA ARG A 124 -14.01 -0.87 -9.35
C ARG A 124 -13.00 -1.45 -10.34
N GLU A 125 -13.45 -2.23 -11.30
CA GLU A 125 -12.62 -2.81 -12.36
C GLU A 125 -11.89 -1.75 -13.19
N ARG A 126 -12.55 -0.62 -13.48
CA ARG A 126 -11.88 0.53 -14.12
C ARG A 126 -10.81 1.15 -13.22
N GLN A 127 -11.04 1.21 -11.90
CA GLN A 127 -10.03 1.72 -10.96
C GLN A 127 -8.80 0.81 -10.90
N ILE A 128 -9.01 -0.51 -10.85
CA ILE A 128 -7.92 -1.50 -10.85
C ILE A 128 -7.09 -1.37 -12.13
N ARG A 129 -7.74 -1.35 -13.30
CA ARG A 129 -7.04 -1.18 -14.60
C ARG A 129 -6.28 0.13 -14.69
N ARG A 130 -6.86 1.23 -14.21
CA ARG A 130 -6.18 2.52 -14.13
C ARG A 130 -4.95 2.46 -13.23
N CYS A 131 -5.04 1.81 -12.07
CA CYS A 131 -3.89 1.62 -11.19
C CYS A 131 -2.80 0.76 -11.86
N ASN A 132 -3.18 -0.30 -12.57
CA ASN A 132 -2.22 -1.14 -13.32
C ASN A 132 -1.46 -0.34 -14.38
N ASP A 133 -2.16 0.52 -15.13
CA ASP A 133 -1.55 1.40 -16.14
C ASP A 133 -0.60 2.43 -15.51
N GLN A 134 -0.99 3.04 -14.40
CA GLN A 134 -0.22 4.13 -13.78
C GLN A 134 0.95 3.67 -12.91
N LEU A 135 0.82 2.53 -12.23
CA LEU A 135 1.79 2.04 -11.26
C LEU A 135 2.59 0.83 -11.76
N GLY A 136 2.22 0.26 -12.91
CA GLY A 136 2.86 -0.92 -13.49
C GLY A 136 2.94 -2.07 -12.50
N VAL A 137 4.14 -2.64 -12.34
CA VAL A 137 4.39 -3.79 -11.45
C VAL A 137 4.01 -3.52 -9.98
N SER A 138 4.00 -2.27 -9.54
CA SER A 138 3.63 -1.92 -8.16
C SER A 138 2.12 -2.01 -7.91
N ALA A 139 1.29 -1.97 -8.95
CA ALA A 139 -0.17 -2.05 -8.81
C ALA A 139 -0.63 -3.38 -8.20
N ALA A 140 0.09 -4.48 -8.49
CA ALA A 140 -0.21 -5.80 -7.96
C ALA A 140 -0.18 -5.86 -6.42
N SER A 141 0.50 -4.90 -5.76
CA SER A 141 0.58 -4.79 -4.31
C SER A 141 -0.66 -4.17 -3.65
N LEU A 142 -1.60 -3.62 -4.42
CA LEU A 142 -2.81 -2.98 -3.88
C LEU A 142 -3.95 -4.00 -3.73
N THR A 143 -4.56 -4.08 -2.55
CA THR A 143 -5.69 -4.99 -2.25
C THR A 143 -7.02 -4.54 -2.84
N HIS A 144 -7.17 -3.25 -3.19
CA HIS A 144 -8.43 -2.66 -3.68
C HIS A 144 -9.66 -2.99 -2.80
N PRO A 145 -9.60 -2.65 -1.49
CA PRO A 145 -10.71 -2.92 -0.58
C PRO A 145 -11.97 -2.17 -1.01
N ILE A 146 -13.13 -2.82 -0.89
CA ILE A 146 -14.44 -2.19 -1.18
C ILE A 146 -14.76 -1.10 -0.17
N ILE A 147 -14.46 -1.37 1.10
CA ILE A 147 -14.73 -0.51 2.23
C ILE A 147 -13.57 -0.59 3.22
N ALA A 148 -13.27 0.54 3.86
CA ALA A 148 -12.31 0.63 4.95
C ALA A 148 -12.91 1.50 6.05
N PHE A 149 -12.68 1.09 7.30
CA PHE A 149 -13.08 1.83 8.48
C PHE A 149 -11.80 2.30 9.19
N GLU A 150 -11.71 3.60 9.45
CA GLU A 150 -10.64 4.16 10.26
C GLU A 150 -11.09 4.13 11.72
N LEU A 151 -10.31 3.48 12.58
CA LEU A 151 -10.59 3.37 14.02
C LEU A 151 -9.80 4.38 14.85
N SER A 152 -9.13 5.32 14.18
CA SER A 152 -8.44 6.45 14.77
C SER A 152 -9.10 7.75 14.36
N GLU A 153 -9.04 8.75 15.24
CA GLU A 153 -9.26 10.13 14.87
C GLU A 153 -7.90 10.75 14.51
N GLY A 154 -7.71 10.98 13.21
CA GLY A 154 -6.45 11.47 12.65
C GLY A 154 -5.38 10.39 12.48
N CYS A 155 -4.25 10.79 11.89
CA CYS A 155 -3.11 9.94 11.58
C CYS A 155 -1.85 10.46 12.27
N SER A 156 -1.08 9.55 12.89
CA SER A 156 0.15 9.91 13.61
C SER A 156 1.27 10.36 12.67
N VAL A 157 1.25 9.87 11.43
CA VAL A 157 2.33 10.13 10.45
C VAL A 157 2.25 11.56 9.90
N GLY A 158 1.04 12.10 9.69
CA GLY A 158 0.85 13.45 9.13
C GLY A 158 1.45 13.62 7.74
N CYS A 159 1.39 12.59 6.88
CA CYS A 159 1.97 12.62 5.55
C CYS A 159 1.36 13.73 4.68
N TRP A 160 2.20 14.55 4.05
CA TRP A 160 1.77 15.56 3.07
C TRP A 160 1.10 14.98 1.82
N PHE A 161 1.27 13.67 1.57
CA PHE A 161 0.68 12.93 0.47
C PHE A 161 -0.49 12.02 0.91
N CYS A 162 -1.02 12.21 2.12
CA CYS A 162 -2.11 11.37 2.63
C CYS A 162 -3.33 11.44 1.69
N GLY A 163 -3.71 10.32 1.08
CA GLY A 163 -4.86 10.24 0.18
C GLY A 163 -6.20 10.57 0.85
N LEU A 164 -6.25 10.56 2.19
CA LEU A 164 -7.42 10.88 3.00
C LEU A 164 -7.32 12.28 3.65
N SER A 165 -6.17 12.96 3.56
CA SER A 165 -5.90 14.21 4.27
C SER A 165 -6.32 14.15 5.75
N ALA A 166 -5.91 13.07 6.43
CA ALA A 166 -6.22 12.89 7.84
C ALA A 166 -5.54 13.96 8.69
N ASP A 167 -6.26 14.47 9.69
CA ASP A 167 -5.74 15.43 10.67
C ASP A 167 -4.68 14.76 11.57
N ARG A 168 -4.02 15.54 12.43
CA ARG A 168 -3.10 14.96 13.43
C ARG A 168 -3.88 14.01 14.34
N PHE A 169 -3.25 12.89 14.68
CA PHE A 169 -3.83 11.90 15.59
C PHE A 169 -4.21 12.51 16.95
N THR A 170 -5.46 12.34 17.35
CA THR A 170 -6.02 12.79 18.63
C THR A 170 -6.45 11.63 19.53
N GLY A 171 -6.68 10.44 18.97
CA GLY A 171 -7.07 9.27 19.73
C GLY A 171 -7.59 8.14 18.86
N TYR A 172 -8.04 7.05 19.50
CA TYR A 172 -8.64 5.91 18.83
C TYR A 172 -9.94 5.49 19.50
N TYR A 173 -10.81 4.86 18.73
CA TYR A 173 -12.07 4.34 19.22
C TYR A 173 -11.85 2.99 19.90
N ASP A 174 -12.30 2.87 21.16
CA ASP A 174 -12.31 1.59 21.89
C ASP A 174 -13.31 0.65 21.23
N ILE A 175 -12.82 -0.45 20.64
CA ILE A 175 -13.62 -1.42 19.90
C ILE A 175 -14.73 -2.03 20.77
N ALA A 176 -14.44 -2.35 22.03
CA ALA A 176 -15.39 -3.00 22.93
C ALA A 176 -16.60 -2.09 23.22
N LYS A 177 -16.36 -0.78 23.31
CA LYS A 177 -17.41 0.23 23.53
C LYS A 177 -18.07 0.68 22.22
N SER A 178 -17.34 0.63 21.12
CA SER A 178 -17.80 1.17 19.84
C SER A 178 -18.68 0.17 19.09
N MET A 179 -18.42 -1.15 19.16
CA MET A 179 -19.27 -2.18 18.54
C MET A 179 -20.72 -2.15 19.07
N GLN A 180 -20.93 -1.81 20.34
CA GLN A 180 -22.27 -1.65 20.93
C GLN A 180 -23.05 -0.46 20.32
N ARG A 181 -22.36 0.55 19.77
CA ARG A 181 -22.94 1.71 19.09
C ARG A 181 -23.14 1.52 17.58
N PHE A 182 -22.44 0.58 16.94
CA PHE A 182 -22.50 0.37 15.48
C PHE A 182 -23.67 -0.54 15.03
N GLY A 183 -24.38 -1.18 15.98
CA GLY A 183 -25.53 -2.06 15.73
C GLY A 183 -26.87 -1.38 15.39
N GLY A 184 -26.88 -0.05 15.16
CA GLY A 184 -28.11 0.68 14.84
C GLY A 184 -27.85 1.99 14.10
N ALA A 185 -28.07 1.98 12.78
CA ALA A 185 -28.46 3.16 12.00
C ALA A 185 -27.51 4.39 11.90
N TRP A 186 -26.20 4.27 12.11
CA TRP A 186 -25.25 5.38 11.88
C TRP A 186 -24.12 5.01 10.91
N LEU A 187 -24.39 5.06 9.60
CA LEU A 187 -23.33 5.02 8.58
C LEU A 187 -23.06 6.38 7.91
N VAL A 188 -23.64 7.50 8.36
CA VAL A 188 -23.64 8.72 7.53
C VAL A 188 -22.96 9.96 8.12
N SER A 189 -22.69 10.08 9.43
CA SER A 189 -22.36 11.43 9.93
C SER A 189 -21.02 11.67 10.65
N ARG A 190 -20.23 10.66 11.05
CA ARG A 190 -18.87 10.95 11.60
C ARG A 190 -17.73 9.97 11.31
N ALA A 191 -17.95 8.85 10.63
CA ALA A 191 -16.85 8.23 9.93
C ALA A 191 -16.49 9.16 8.76
N LYS A 192 -15.21 9.54 8.58
CA LYS A 192 -14.71 9.86 7.23
C LYS A 192 -14.75 8.56 6.44
N CYS A 193 -15.95 8.06 6.17
CA CYS A 193 -16.17 6.88 5.37
C CYS A 193 -15.88 7.32 3.94
N LEU A 194 -14.75 6.88 3.40
CA LEU A 194 -14.49 7.01 1.98
C LEU A 194 -15.38 5.98 1.24
N VAL A 195 -16.69 6.20 1.25
CA VAL A 195 -17.52 5.72 0.17
C VAL A 195 -17.11 6.57 -1.02
N LEU A 196 -16.51 5.98 -2.04
CA LEU A 196 -16.46 6.60 -3.36
C LEU A 196 -17.94 6.73 -3.80
N GLN A 197 -18.52 7.91 -3.50
CA GLN A 197 -19.96 8.16 -3.54
C GLN A 197 -20.52 7.88 -4.93
N SER A 198 -21.47 6.94 -5.04
CA SER A 198 -22.90 7.27 -5.19
C SER A 198 -23.74 6.01 -5.47
N ALA A 199 -24.54 5.56 -4.49
CA ALA A 199 -25.85 4.93 -4.71
C ALA A 199 -26.58 4.79 -3.37
N ARG A 200 -27.88 5.11 -3.37
CA ARG A 200 -28.78 5.09 -2.22
C ARG A 200 -28.96 3.68 -1.63
N ALA A 201 -29.25 3.66 -0.33
CA ALA A 201 -29.38 2.49 0.51
C ALA A 201 -30.51 1.53 0.10
N SER A 202 -30.27 0.23 0.31
CA SER A 202 -31.27 -0.72 0.80
C SER A 202 -30.58 -1.64 1.81
N ALA A 203 -31.16 -1.73 3.00
CA ALA A 203 -30.57 -2.37 4.16
C ALA A 203 -30.74 -3.89 4.14
N THR A 204 -29.63 -4.62 4.33
CA THR A 204 -29.54 -5.87 5.09
C THR A 204 -28.10 -6.01 5.59
N GLY A 205 -27.95 -6.24 6.90
CA GLY A 205 -26.71 -5.98 7.64
C GLY A 205 -25.57 -6.98 7.41
N PRO A 206 -24.32 -6.66 7.83
CA PRO A 206 -23.23 -7.62 7.76
C PRO A 206 -22.65 -7.99 9.15
N GLN A 207 -22.23 -9.25 9.27
CA GLN A 207 -21.13 -9.68 10.13
C GLN A 207 -19.81 -9.38 9.40
N ILE A 208 -18.83 -8.77 10.07
CA ILE A 208 -17.50 -8.48 9.49
C ILE A 208 -16.41 -8.88 10.49
N LEU A 209 -15.40 -9.61 9.98
CA LEU A 209 -14.20 -10.07 10.68
C LEU A 209 -12.95 -9.30 10.21
N TRP A 210 -11.98 -9.23 11.13
CA TRP A 210 -10.87 -8.27 11.19
C TRP A 210 -9.65 -8.61 10.32
N THR A 211 -9.00 -7.59 9.76
CA THR A 211 -7.58 -7.62 9.38
C THR A 211 -6.93 -6.24 9.56
N THR A 212 -5.82 -6.19 10.30
CA THR A 212 -4.94 -5.01 10.40
C THR A 212 -3.57 -5.38 9.85
N HIS A 213 -3.26 -5.02 8.61
CA HIS A 213 -1.87 -4.95 8.17
C HIS A 213 -1.62 -3.80 7.19
N THR A 214 -0.66 -2.97 7.59
CA THR A 214 -0.14 -1.80 6.89
C THR A 214 0.82 -2.24 5.80
N THR A 215 0.43 -2.17 4.53
CA THR A 215 1.36 -2.23 3.41
C THR A 215 1.89 -0.82 3.12
N ILE A 216 3.02 -0.44 3.72
CA ILE A 216 3.81 0.71 3.27
C ILE A 216 4.94 0.16 2.40
N ALA A 217 4.76 0.20 1.08
CA ALA A 217 5.84 0.03 0.11
C ALA A 217 6.12 1.40 -0.53
N PHE A 218 7.35 1.86 -0.34
CA PHE A 218 7.90 3.14 -0.77
C PHE A 218 7.88 3.31 -2.30
N CYS A 219 7.36 4.45 -2.78
CA CYS A 219 7.50 4.94 -4.14
C CYS A 219 8.37 6.21 -4.12
N SER A 220 9.68 6.07 -3.91
CA SER A 220 10.61 7.21 -3.76
C SER A 220 11.25 7.69 -5.07
N THR A 221 11.17 6.91 -6.16
CA THR A 221 11.94 7.22 -7.38
C THR A 221 11.23 8.23 -8.30
N THR A 222 9.90 8.28 -8.31
CA THR A 222 9.13 9.14 -9.24
C THR A 222 8.91 10.57 -8.71
N ILE A 223 9.08 10.80 -7.41
CA ILE A 223 8.75 12.08 -6.74
C ILE A 223 9.75 13.20 -7.06
N ARG A 224 11.02 12.87 -7.39
CA ARG A 224 12.05 13.90 -7.66
C ARG A 224 11.79 14.73 -8.93
N LEU A 225 11.00 14.23 -9.89
CA LEU A 225 10.74 14.93 -11.15
C LEU A 225 9.69 16.04 -11.03
N ARG A 226 8.67 15.90 -10.16
CA ARG A 226 7.64 16.94 -9.98
C ARG A 226 8.07 18.10 -9.08
N ALA A 227 8.97 17.87 -8.13
CA ALA A 227 9.43 18.91 -7.21
C ALA A 227 10.25 20.02 -7.91
N ARG A 228 10.95 19.70 -9.02
CA ARG A 228 11.68 20.70 -9.80
C ARG A 228 10.77 21.61 -10.63
N TYR A 229 9.62 21.11 -11.09
CA TYR A 229 8.73 21.87 -11.96
C TYR A 229 7.96 22.99 -11.22
N ARG A 230 7.78 22.86 -9.90
CA ARG A 230 7.06 23.87 -9.10
C ARG A 230 7.92 25.06 -8.64
N LYS A 231 9.25 25.00 -8.81
CA LYS A 231 10.19 26.08 -8.44
C LYS A 231 10.52 27.04 -9.59
N GLN A 232 9.99 26.85 -10.79
CA GLN A 232 10.34 27.63 -11.99
C GLN A 232 9.18 28.43 -12.61
N GLN A 233 8.12 28.76 -11.85
CA GLN A 233 7.17 29.77 -12.33
C GLN A 233 7.61 31.17 -11.86
N PRO A 234 7.99 32.08 -12.79
CA PRO A 234 8.25 33.48 -12.43
C PRO A 234 6.95 34.19 -12.08
N GLN A 235 7.01 35.04 -11.05
CA GLN A 235 5.95 35.93 -10.61
C GLN A 235 5.56 36.93 -11.73
N PRO A 236 4.29 37.30 -11.89
CA PRO A 236 3.88 38.26 -12.91
C PRO A 236 4.31 39.68 -12.50
N HIS A 237 5.23 40.27 -13.27
CA HIS A 237 5.58 41.69 -13.14
C HIS A 237 4.49 42.61 -13.69
N SER A 238 4.43 43.77 -13.04
CA SER A 238 3.53 44.91 -13.20
C SER A 238 3.39 45.47 -14.62
N ARG A 239 2.17 45.92 -14.94
CA ARG A 239 1.79 46.73 -16.11
C ARG A 239 2.65 48.00 -16.27
N ILE A 240 3.31 48.18 -17.43
CA ILE A 240 3.60 49.50 -18.01
C ILE A 240 3.38 49.49 -19.54
N ARG A 241 2.49 50.41 -19.93
CA ARG A 241 2.16 51.16 -21.17
C ARG A 241 2.79 50.88 -22.56
N HIS A 242 1.94 51.22 -23.54
CA HIS A 242 2.17 51.93 -24.83
C HIS A 242 1.90 51.20 -26.16
N SER A 243 1.28 52.00 -27.04
CA SER A 243 0.67 51.80 -28.35
C SER A 243 1.65 51.46 -29.48
N PRO A 244 1.16 51.09 -30.70
CA PRO A 244 1.79 50.12 -31.59
C PRO A 244 2.57 50.73 -32.75
N GLY A 245 3.52 49.95 -33.28
CA GLY A 245 4.23 50.21 -34.53
C GLY A 245 4.68 48.92 -35.22
N THR A 246 3.84 48.46 -36.15
CA THR A 246 4.11 47.81 -37.46
C THR A 246 5.05 46.59 -37.64
N CYS A 247 4.44 45.55 -38.24
CA CYS A 247 4.92 44.57 -39.24
C CYS A 247 6.04 43.59 -38.82
N SER A 248 6.00 42.28 -39.08
CA SER A 248 5.40 41.51 -40.19
C SER A 248 5.29 40.02 -39.85
N GLY A 249 4.34 39.29 -40.45
CA GLY A 249 4.56 37.89 -40.85
C GLY A 249 3.68 36.79 -40.23
N SER A 250 2.62 36.46 -40.97
CA SER A 250 2.14 35.09 -41.22
C SER A 250 1.42 34.32 -40.10
N SER A 251 0.09 34.43 -40.11
CA SER A 251 -0.84 33.48 -39.48
C SER A 251 -1.05 32.24 -40.36
N ILE A 252 -0.97 31.05 -39.75
CA ILE A 252 -1.65 29.85 -40.23
C ILE A 252 -2.48 29.29 -39.07
N TYR A 253 -3.80 29.37 -39.24
CA TYR A 253 -4.81 28.68 -38.43
C TYR A 253 -4.83 27.20 -38.80
N ILE A 254 -4.88 26.29 -37.82
CA ILE A 254 -5.47 24.95 -38.02
C ILE A 254 -6.46 24.63 -36.89
N ALA A 255 -7.63 24.20 -37.36
CA ALA A 255 -8.90 24.04 -36.68
C ALA A 255 -8.97 22.89 -35.65
N ARG A 256 -9.83 23.09 -34.65
CA ARG A 256 -10.47 22.02 -33.87
C ARG A 256 -11.41 21.22 -34.79
N ARG A 257 -11.21 19.91 -34.94
CA ARG A 257 -12.24 19.00 -35.48
C ARG A 257 -13.11 18.45 -34.35
N ARG A 258 -14.40 18.79 -34.41
CA ARG A 258 -15.49 17.95 -33.88
C ARG A 258 -15.60 16.73 -34.79
N ILE A 259 -15.65 15.54 -34.20
CA ILE A 259 -16.09 14.33 -34.90
C ILE A 259 -17.60 14.23 -34.72
N VAL A 260 -18.31 14.21 -35.84
CA VAL A 260 -19.72 13.86 -35.98
C VAL A 260 -19.73 12.49 -36.67
N SER A 261 -20.45 11.52 -36.10
CA SER A 261 -20.71 10.22 -36.73
C SER A 261 -21.74 10.35 -37.86
N PRO A 262 -21.68 9.51 -38.91
CA PRO A 262 -22.82 9.24 -39.76
C PRO A 262 -23.36 7.81 -39.57
N CYS A 263 -24.70 7.74 -39.55
CA CYS A 263 -25.63 6.65 -39.84
C CYS A 263 -25.44 5.28 -39.17
#